data_AF-A0A661DUZ1-F1
#
_entry.id   AF-A0A661DUZ1-F1
#
_cell.length_a   1.000
_cell.length_b   1.000
_cell.length_c   1.000
_cell.angle_alpha   90.00
_cell.angle_beta   90.00
_cell.angle_gamma   90.00
#
_symmetry.space_group_name_H-M   'P 1'
#
loop_
_entity.id
_entity.type
_entity.pdbx_description
1 polymer ?
#
loop_
_entity_poly.entity_id
_entity_poly.type
_entity_poly.pdbx_seq_one_letter_code
_entity_poly.pdbx_strand_id
1 'polypeptide(L)'
;MTDVDSKVFATIEEAKLSLERERQAKKQVHIPKNVNELLQIWYDAGLKKHRQGTKTLKHDVAALRKFIRGKVFEHTDHAKYEIPQFTTDEFIKACEGFALVVNSPDYWPADKNTVRKTTIAEFFYNPRSPRLKSWFHYCLIRHPRLLQDDKNPDTTKAFIDIYTTQLGDGWAFDLAPKEVMHMQNGAALTEEFFERYKHMLVKHKDLADTPHKRASLVMAALRTKFSPKNKSIEPYHIANKFTYGKTLIEFLKIKMAGNVIPITSMYDFR
;
A
#
# COMPACT_ATOMS: atom_id res chain seq x y z
N MET A 1 -3.12 -23.10 63.74
CA MET A 1 -3.93 -23.26 62.51
C MET A 1 -4.50 -24.65 62.56
N THR A 2 -5.82 -24.74 62.70
CA THR A 2 -6.54 -25.99 62.89
C THR A 2 -6.68 -26.73 61.55
N ASP A 3 -6.77 -28.06 61.59
CA ASP A 3 -6.97 -28.96 60.43
C ASP A 3 -8.17 -28.55 59.54
N VAL A 4 -9.10 -27.78 60.11
CA VAL A 4 -10.26 -27.19 59.42
C VAL A 4 -9.85 -26.13 58.41
N ASP A 5 -8.89 -25.25 58.72
CA ASP A 5 -8.44 -24.19 57.81
C ASP A 5 -7.76 -24.80 56.57
N SER A 6 -6.96 -25.85 56.74
CA SER A 6 -6.26 -26.52 55.64
C SER A 6 -7.22 -27.17 54.62
N LYS A 7 -8.32 -27.77 55.09
CA LYS A 7 -9.33 -28.40 54.21
C LYS A 7 -10.14 -27.35 53.45
N VAL A 8 -10.45 -26.21 54.08
CA VAL A 8 -11.14 -25.10 53.42
C VAL A 8 -10.28 -24.49 52.30
N PHE A 9 -8.98 -24.28 52.55
CA PHE A 9 -8.06 -23.77 51.52
C PHE A 9 -7.92 -24.73 50.32
N ALA A 10 -7.79 -26.04 50.56
CA ALA A 10 -7.71 -27.03 49.48
C ALA A 10 -8.99 -27.06 48.62
N THR A 11 -10.16 -26.97 49.26
CA THR A 11 -11.46 -26.96 48.56
C THR A 11 -11.63 -25.70 47.70
N ILE A 12 -11.15 -24.54 48.18
CA ILE A 12 -11.19 -23.28 47.43
C ILE A 12 -10.26 -23.34 46.21
N GLU A 13 -9.06 -23.91 46.34
CA GLU A 13 -8.12 -24.06 45.22
C GLU A 13 -8.65 -25.04 44.17
N GLU A 14 -9.21 -26.17 44.56
CA GLU A 14 -9.86 -27.10 43.61
C GLU A 14 -11.05 -26.46 42.88
N ALA A 15 -11.87 -25.68 43.58
CA ALA A 15 -12.98 -24.95 42.98
C ALA A 15 -12.50 -23.91 41.95
N LYS A 16 -11.43 -23.16 42.26
CA LYS A 16 -10.82 -22.21 41.31
C LYS A 16 -10.26 -22.92 40.09
N LEU A 17 -9.54 -24.03 40.28
CA LEU A 17 -8.94 -24.81 39.21
C LEU A 17 -10.01 -25.42 38.28
N SER A 18 -11.11 -25.90 38.87
CA SER A 18 -12.28 -26.39 38.14
C SER A 18 -12.96 -25.29 37.31
N LEU A 19 -13.15 -24.10 37.90
CA LEU A 19 -13.69 -22.92 37.22
C LEU A 19 -12.79 -22.44 36.08
N GLU A 20 -11.47 -22.50 36.24
CA GLU A 20 -10.53 -22.19 35.16
C GLU A 20 -10.57 -23.21 34.03
N ARG A 21 -10.65 -24.51 34.35
CA ARG A 21 -10.82 -25.57 33.36
C ARG A 21 -12.12 -25.41 32.57
N GLU A 22 -13.23 -25.13 33.23
CA GLU A 22 -14.50 -24.84 32.56
C GLU A 22 -14.44 -23.57 31.68
N ARG A 23 -13.80 -22.50 32.18
CA ARG A 23 -13.60 -21.26 31.41
C ARG A 23 -12.72 -21.48 30.19
N GLN A 24 -11.72 -22.36 30.27
CA GLN A 24 -10.89 -22.74 29.13
C GLN A 24 -11.64 -23.64 28.14
N ALA A 25 -12.43 -24.59 28.63
CA ALA A 25 -13.27 -25.46 27.79
C ALA A 25 -14.33 -24.67 27.01
N LYS A 26 -15.04 -23.74 27.67
CA LYS A 26 -16.04 -22.85 27.04
C LYS A 26 -15.43 -21.87 26.02
N LYS A 27 -14.12 -21.68 26.03
CA LYS A 27 -13.43 -20.81 25.07
C LYS A 27 -13.11 -21.51 23.75
N GLN A 28 -13.09 -22.84 23.65
CA GLN A 28 -12.69 -23.49 22.39
C GLN A 28 -13.68 -23.18 21.25
N VAL A 29 -13.15 -22.80 20.09
CA VAL A 29 -13.95 -22.58 18.88
C VAL A 29 -14.10 -23.92 18.19
N HIS A 30 -15.32 -24.39 17.94
CA HIS A 30 -15.51 -25.57 17.11
C HIS A 30 -15.22 -25.24 15.64
N ILE A 31 -14.20 -25.87 15.07
CA ILE A 31 -13.73 -25.67 13.68
C ILE A 31 -14.03 -26.94 12.87
N PRO A 32 -14.92 -26.88 11.88
CA PRO A 32 -15.19 -28.01 10.99
C PRO A 32 -13.95 -28.39 10.16
N LYS A 33 -13.84 -29.67 9.78
CA LYS A 33 -12.66 -30.21 9.07
C LYS A 33 -12.28 -29.39 7.82
N ASN A 34 -13.24 -29.13 6.94
CA ASN A 34 -13.04 -28.34 5.72
C ASN A 34 -12.63 -26.88 5.99
N VAL A 35 -13.11 -26.28 7.08
CA VAL A 35 -12.65 -24.94 7.49
C VAL A 35 -11.23 -25.00 8.04
N ASN A 36 -10.89 -26.07 8.76
CA ASN A 36 -9.55 -26.28 9.29
C ASN A 36 -8.50 -26.45 8.17
N GLU A 37 -8.87 -27.13 7.08
CA GLU A 37 -8.03 -27.24 5.88
C GLU A 37 -7.69 -25.85 5.28
N LEU A 38 -8.68 -24.98 5.12
CA LEU A 38 -8.46 -23.60 4.63
C LEU A 38 -7.65 -22.74 5.62
N LEU A 39 -7.85 -22.92 6.94
CA LEU A 39 -7.03 -22.27 7.95
C LEU A 39 -5.57 -22.71 7.87
N GLN A 40 -5.34 -24.01 7.63
CA GLN A 40 -3.99 -24.54 7.52
C GLN A 40 -3.27 -23.98 6.28
N ILE A 41 -3.94 -23.90 5.13
CA ILE A 41 -3.42 -23.22 3.92
C ILE A 41 -2.99 -21.79 4.24
N TRP A 42 -3.84 -21.03 4.96
CA TRP A 42 -3.51 -19.67 5.37
C TRP A 42 -2.28 -19.62 6.29
N TYR A 43 -2.17 -20.53 7.25
CA TYR A 43 -1.02 -20.59 8.16
C TYR A 43 0.27 -21.02 7.46
N ASP A 44 0.19 -21.99 6.56
CA ASP A 44 1.33 -22.50 5.80
C ASP A 44 1.89 -21.46 4.83
N ALA A 45 1.03 -20.55 4.34
CA ALA A 45 1.45 -19.36 3.59
C ALA A 45 2.20 -18.31 4.45
N GLY A 46 2.42 -18.56 5.75
CA GLY A 46 3.10 -17.66 6.67
C GLY A 46 2.25 -16.46 7.08
N LEU A 47 0.92 -16.55 6.97
CA LEU A 47 -0.01 -15.48 7.33
C LEU A 47 -0.45 -15.61 8.80
N LYS A 48 -1.11 -14.57 9.31
CA LYS A 48 -1.38 -14.41 10.74
C LYS A 48 -2.18 -15.57 11.32
N LYS A 49 -1.61 -16.23 12.34
CA LYS A 49 -2.26 -17.28 13.13
C LYS A 49 -2.91 -16.71 14.39
N HIS A 50 -4.20 -17.00 14.58
CA HIS A 50 -4.95 -16.58 15.76
C HIS A 50 -4.99 -17.68 16.82
N ARG A 51 -4.90 -17.30 18.10
CA ARG A 51 -4.99 -18.23 19.22
C ARG A 51 -6.41 -18.81 19.32
N GLN A 52 -6.50 -20.07 19.76
CA GLN A 52 -7.76 -20.74 20.04
C GLN A 52 -8.61 -19.93 21.03
N GLY A 53 -9.91 -19.88 20.78
CA GLY A 53 -10.90 -19.18 21.61
C GLY A 53 -10.94 -17.67 21.53
N THR A 54 -10.15 -17.05 20.67
CA THR A 54 -10.25 -15.60 20.41
C THR A 54 -11.49 -15.25 19.59
N LYS A 55 -12.03 -14.04 19.80
CA LYS A 55 -13.14 -13.52 18.96
C LYS A 55 -12.74 -13.45 17.49
N THR A 56 -11.50 -13.04 17.20
CA THR A 56 -10.98 -12.97 15.83
C THR A 56 -11.00 -14.31 15.11
N LEU A 57 -10.54 -15.39 15.79
CA LEU A 57 -10.63 -16.74 15.21
C LEU A 57 -12.08 -17.15 14.92
N LYS A 58 -13.04 -16.81 15.80
CA LYS A 58 -14.47 -17.06 15.54
C LYS A 58 -14.96 -16.33 14.29
N HIS A 59 -14.53 -15.09 14.07
CA HIS A 59 -14.86 -14.31 12.87
C HIS A 59 -14.23 -14.92 11.61
N ASP A 60 -12.98 -15.33 11.66
CA ASP A 60 -12.29 -15.95 10.53
C ASP A 60 -12.91 -17.30 10.15
N VAL A 61 -13.24 -18.16 11.13
CA VAL A 61 -13.98 -19.41 10.93
C VAL A 61 -15.34 -19.15 10.28
N ALA A 62 -16.06 -18.11 10.71
CA ALA A 62 -17.32 -17.73 10.11
C ALA A 62 -17.16 -17.24 8.65
N ALA A 63 -16.11 -16.47 8.35
CA ALA A 63 -15.81 -16.01 7.00
C ALA A 63 -15.50 -17.19 6.06
N LEU A 64 -14.68 -18.15 6.50
CA LEU A 64 -14.37 -19.35 5.73
C LEU A 64 -15.60 -20.25 5.51
N ARG A 65 -16.50 -20.37 6.50
CA ARG A 65 -17.79 -21.06 6.30
C ARG A 65 -18.63 -20.39 5.22
N LYS A 66 -18.63 -19.05 5.15
CA LYS A 66 -19.31 -18.32 4.08
C LYS A 66 -18.63 -18.55 2.73
N PHE A 67 -17.30 -18.57 2.68
CA PHE A 67 -16.52 -18.87 1.50
C PHE A 67 -16.90 -20.24 0.91
N ILE A 68 -16.86 -21.31 1.72
CA ILE A 68 -17.21 -22.68 1.31
C ILE A 68 -18.65 -22.77 0.78
N ARG A 69 -19.57 -21.94 1.29
CA ARG A 69 -20.97 -21.90 0.85
C ARG A 69 -21.19 -21.01 -0.38
N GLY A 70 -20.17 -20.32 -0.88
CA GLY A 70 -20.30 -19.33 -1.95
C GLY A 70 -20.93 -18.00 -1.54
N LYS A 71 -20.97 -17.71 -0.23
CA LYS A 71 -21.72 -16.60 0.36
C LYS A 71 -20.84 -15.52 0.98
N VAL A 72 -19.53 -15.54 0.71
CA VAL A 72 -18.58 -14.62 1.36
C VAL A 72 -18.80 -13.15 0.98
N PHE A 73 -19.38 -12.88 -0.20
CA PHE A 73 -19.67 -11.53 -0.70
C PHE A 73 -21.17 -11.16 -0.78
N GLU A 74 -22.08 -12.04 -0.34
CA GLU A 74 -23.55 -11.95 -0.50
C GLU A 74 -24.19 -10.69 0.13
N HIS A 75 -23.49 -10.01 1.05
CA HIS A 75 -23.99 -8.82 1.77
C HIS A 75 -22.98 -7.67 1.82
N THR A 76 -22.12 -7.59 0.81
CA THR A 76 -21.15 -6.51 0.68
C THR A 76 -21.52 -5.65 -0.53
N ASP A 77 -21.04 -4.40 -0.62
CA ASP A 77 -21.19 -3.49 -1.79
C ASP A 77 -20.44 -4.02 -3.04
N HIS A 78 -20.41 -5.33 -3.20
CA HIS A 78 -19.58 -6.15 -4.07
C HIS A 78 -20.44 -7.04 -4.96
N ALA A 79 -21.70 -6.69 -5.18
CA ALA A 79 -22.52 -7.28 -6.24
C ALA A 79 -21.80 -7.25 -7.61
N LYS A 80 -20.87 -6.30 -7.82
CA LYS A 80 -19.99 -6.27 -8.99
C LYS A 80 -18.98 -7.43 -9.10
N TYR A 81 -18.79 -8.21 -8.04
CA TYR A 81 -17.93 -9.40 -7.98
C TYR A 81 -18.76 -10.68 -7.92
N GLU A 82 -19.98 -10.69 -8.50
CA GLU A 82 -20.83 -11.87 -8.75
C GLU A 82 -20.12 -12.89 -9.67
N ILE A 83 -19.00 -13.41 -9.20
CA ILE A 83 -18.33 -14.59 -9.72
C ILE A 83 -18.99 -15.79 -9.00
N PRO A 84 -19.39 -16.84 -9.72
CA PRO A 84 -19.92 -18.04 -9.10
C PRO A 84 -18.86 -18.63 -8.17
N GLN A 85 -19.29 -19.08 -6.98
CA GLN A 85 -18.52 -19.85 -5.99
C GLN A 85 -17.00 -19.98 -6.26
N PHE A 86 -16.20 -19.22 -5.51
CA PHE A 86 -14.75 -19.39 -5.54
C PHE A 86 -14.33 -20.79 -5.06
N THR A 87 -13.33 -21.34 -5.72
CA THR A 87 -12.75 -22.67 -5.47
C THR A 87 -11.63 -22.61 -4.43
N THR A 88 -11.28 -23.77 -3.86
CA THR A 88 -10.13 -23.89 -2.96
C THR A 88 -8.82 -23.50 -3.63
N ASP A 89 -8.65 -23.80 -4.92
CA ASP A 89 -7.43 -23.44 -5.67
C ASP A 89 -7.29 -21.92 -5.83
N GLU A 90 -8.40 -21.22 -6.05
CA GLU A 90 -8.42 -19.75 -6.06
C GLU A 90 -8.10 -19.18 -4.67
N PHE A 91 -8.54 -19.85 -3.61
CA PHE A 91 -8.15 -19.50 -2.24
C PHE A 91 -6.65 -19.67 -2.02
N ILE A 92 -6.07 -20.78 -2.44
CA ILE A 92 -4.63 -21.04 -2.36
C ILE A 92 -3.86 -19.95 -3.12
N LYS A 93 -4.19 -19.72 -4.40
CA LYS A 93 -3.54 -18.71 -5.23
C LYS A 93 -3.62 -17.30 -4.63
N ALA A 94 -4.78 -16.92 -4.10
CA ALA A 94 -4.95 -15.63 -3.45
C ALA A 94 -4.13 -15.53 -2.14
N CYS A 95 -4.02 -16.61 -1.37
CA CYS A 95 -3.19 -16.67 -0.17
C CYS A 95 -1.70 -16.55 -0.50
N GLU A 96 -1.22 -17.25 -1.53
CA GLU A 96 0.17 -17.15 -2.01
C GLU A 96 0.51 -15.72 -2.43
N GLY A 97 -0.37 -15.09 -3.22
CA GLY A 97 -0.20 -13.70 -3.61
C GLY A 97 -0.21 -12.76 -2.40
N PHE A 98 -1.10 -12.99 -1.44
CA PHE A 98 -1.14 -12.16 -0.24
C PHE A 98 0.06 -12.39 0.68
N ALA A 99 0.62 -13.60 0.73
CA ALA A 99 1.85 -13.89 1.43
C ALA A 99 3.02 -13.08 0.84
N LEU A 100 3.12 -12.94 -0.48
CA LEU A 100 4.11 -12.04 -1.09
C LEU A 100 3.92 -10.59 -0.63
N VAL A 101 2.68 -10.10 -0.61
CA VAL A 101 2.32 -8.75 -0.12
C VAL A 101 2.73 -8.54 1.33
N VAL A 102 2.57 -9.55 2.19
CA VAL A 102 2.78 -9.43 3.64
C VAL A 102 4.23 -9.68 4.06
N ASN A 103 4.87 -10.66 3.43
CA ASN A 103 6.15 -11.22 3.87
C ASN A 103 7.34 -10.72 3.06
N SER A 104 7.17 -10.38 1.78
CA SER A 104 8.27 -9.88 0.96
C SER A 104 8.35 -8.34 0.99
N PRO A 105 9.54 -7.77 1.25
CA PRO A 105 9.74 -6.32 1.20
C PRO A 105 9.54 -5.76 -0.21
N ASP A 106 9.80 -6.56 -1.24
CA ASP A 106 9.83 -6.12 -2.64
C ASP A 106 8.44 -5.92 -3.24
N TYR A 107 7.37 -6.21 -2.51
CA TYR A 107 6.00 -6.08 -3.01
C TYR A 107 5.25 -4.93 -2.34
N TRP A 108 4.30 -4.34 -3.04
CA TRP A 108 3.43 -3.34 -2.47
C TRP A 108 2.45 -3.96 -1.45
N PRO A 109 2.14 -3.31 -0.30
CA PRO A 109 2.61 -2.00 0.17
C PRO A 109 4.01 -2.01 0.74
N ALA A 110 4.68 -0.86 0.71
CA ALA A 110 6.00 -0.68 1.33
C ALA A 110 5.94 -0.86 2.86
N ASP A 111 4.98 -0.19 3.53
CA ASP A 111 4.71 -0.46 4.95
C ASP A 111 3.88 -1.73 5.12
N LYS A 112 4.49 -2.74 5.73
CA LYS A 112 3.87 -4.03 6.00
C LYS A 112 3.08 -4.09 7.30
N ASN A 113 3.19 -3.10 8.18
CA ASN A 113 2.65 -3.17 9.53
C ASN A 113 1.13 -3.36 9.56
N THR A 114 0.43 -2.72 8.64
CA THR A 114 -1.03 -2.82 8.54
C THR A 114 -1.45 -4.15 7.92
N VAL A 115 -0.83 -4.57 6.82
CA VAL A 115 -1.20 -5.81 6.11
C VAL A 115 -0.82 -7.08 6.87
N ARG A 116 0.27 -7.05 7.66
CA ARG A 116 0.64 -8.16 8.57
C ARG A 116 -0.40 -8.43 9.66
N LYS A 117 -1.25 -7.44 9.98
CA LYS A 117 -2.29 -7.57 11.01
C LYS A 117 -3.61 -8.07 10.44
N THR A 118 -3.75 -8.11 9.12
CA THR A 118 -4.95 -8.55 8.40
C THR A 118 -5.36 -9.96 8.79
N THR A 119 -6.63 -10.10 9.14
CA THR A 119 -7.27 -11.39 9.46
C THR A 119 -7.89 -11.98 8.19
N ILE A 120 -8.35 -13.22 8.23
CA ILE A 120 -9.00 -13.84 7.06
C ILE A 120 -10.29 -13.09 6.69
N ALA A 121 -11.07 -12.68 7.69
CA ALA A 121 -12.24 -11.85 7.45
C ALA A 121 -11.88 -10.52 6.75
N GLU A 122 -10.80 -9.87 7.17
CA GLU A 122 -10.30 -8.62 6.57
C GLU A 122 -9.67 -8.84 5.17
N PHE A 123 -9.15 -10.03 4.92
CA PHE A 123 -8.61 -10.43 3.62
C PHE A 123 -9.71 -10.54 2.57
N PHE A 124 -10.84 -11.16 2.93
CA PHE A 124 -12.03 -11.15 2.07
C PHE A 124 -12.62 -9.76 1.94
N TYR A 125 -12.74 -9.02 3.04
CA TYR A 125 -13.33 -7.67 3.06
C TYR A 125 -12.49 -6.69 3.85
N ASN A 126 -11.88 -5.72 3.18
CA ASN A 126 -11.05 -4.70 3.79
C ASN A 126 -11.85 -3.40 4.04
N PRO A 127 -12.37 -3.17 5.26
CA PRO A 127 -13.12 -1.97 5.57
C PRO A 127 -12.23 -0.72 5.62
N ARG A 128 -10.91 -0.88 5.80
CA ARG A 128 -9.98 0.24 6.02
C ARG A 128 -9.60 0.99 4.75
N SER A 129 -9.78 0.39 3.58
CA SER A 129 -9.43 1.03 2.30
C SER A 129 -10.68 1.35 1.48
N PRO A 130 -10.88 2.63 1.08
CA PRO A 130 -11.96 2.98 0.16
C PRO A 130 -11.69 2.45 -1.26
N ARG A 131 -10.43 2.21 -1.63
CA ARG A 131 -10.03 1.81 -2.99
C ARG A 131 -9.79 0.30 -3.14
N LEU A 132 -9.26 -0.35 -2.09
CA LEU A 132 -8.95 -1.79 -2.10
C LEU A 132 -9.85 -2.52 -1.11
N LYS A 133 -11.04 -2.90 -1.59
CA LYS A 133 -12.09 -3.47 -0.74
C LYS A 133 -11.93 -4.97 -0.44
N SER A 134 -11.13 -5.70 -1.21
CA SER A 134 -10.88 -7.14 -1.00
C SER A 134 -9.44 -7.47 -1.40
N TRP A 135 -8.64 -7.94 -0.44
CA TRP A 135 -7.30 -8.45 -0.72
C TRP A 135 -7.36 -9.77 -1.48
N PHE A 136 -8.34 -10.62 -1.13
CA PHE A 136 -8.62 -11.87 -1.81
C PHE A 136 -8.78 -11.66 -3.32
N HIS A 137 -9.71 -10.78 -3.72
CA HIS A 137 -9.97 -10.53 -5.13
C HIS A 137 -8.77 -9.87 -5.83
N TYR A 138 -8.07 -8.96 -5.15
CA TYR A 138 -6.88 -8.31 -5.68
C TYR A 138 -5.77 -9.31 -5.99
N CYS A 139 -5.42 -10.18 -5.04
CA CYS A 139 -4.38 -11.19 -5.20
C CYS A 139 -4.79 -12.32 -6.15
N LEU A 140 -6.09 -12.60 -6.28
CA LEU A 140 -6.59 -13.61 -7.20
C LEU A 140 -6.46 -13.16 -8.67
N ILE A 141 -6.87 -11.92 -8.97
CA ILE A 141 -6.89 -11.39 -10.35
C ILE A 141 -5.54 -10.82 -10.75
N ARG A 142 -4.82 -10.20 -9.82
CA ARG A 142 -3.57 -9.49 -10.10
C ARG A 142 -2.44 -10.16 -9.36
N HIS A 143 -1.35 -10.41 -10.07
CA HIS A 143 -0.09 -10.71 -9.40
C HIS A 143 0.25 -9.53 -8.47
N PRO A 144 0.69 -9.79 -7.22
CA PRO A 144 1.21 -8.76 -6.34
C PRO A 144 2.21 -7.88 -7.07
N ARG A 145 2.07 -6.57 -6.90
CA ARG A 145 2.91 -5.60 -7.60
C ARG A 145 4.25 -5.48 -6.91
N LEU A 146 5.35 -5.63 -7.64
CA LEU A 146 6.68 -5.28 -7.12
C LEU A 146 6.75 -3.77 -6.83
N LEU A 147 7.33 -3.41 -5.69
CA LEU A 147 7.96 -2.12 -5.48
C LEU A 147 9.09 -2.05 -6.51
N GLN A 148 9.00 -1.11 -7.44
CA GLN A 148 10.14 -0.84 -8.29
C GLN A 148 11.24 -0.24 -7.42
N ASP A 149 12.48 -0.68 -7.61
CA ASP A 149 13.65 -0.03 -7.02
C ASP A 149 13.64 1.43 -7.45
N ASP A 150 13.45 2.30 -6.47
CA ASP A 150 13.57 3.73 -6.67
C ASP A 150 15.05 4.05 -6.86
N LYS A 151 15.45 4.19 -8.12
CA LYS A 151 16.84 4.52 -8.47
C LYS A 151 17.23 5.94 -8.04
N ASN A 152 16.25 6.82 -7.76
CA ASN A 152 16.48 8.24 -7.49
C ASN A 152 15.68 8.70 -6.24
N PRO A 153 15.91 8.07 -5.07
CA PRO A 153 15.04 8.21 -3.90
C PRO A 153 15.01 9.64 -3.35
N ASP A 154 16.12 10.39 -3.43
CA ASP A 154 16.17 11.79 -2.97
C ASP A 154 15.29 12.71 -3.81
N THR A 155 15.26 12.49 -5.14
CA THR A 155 14.43 13.26 -6.07
C THR A 155 12.95 12.87 -5.92
N THR A 156 12.66 11.58 -5.71
CA THR A 156 11.30 11.12 -5.40
C THR A 156 10.79 11.71 -4.09
N LYS A 157 11.60 11.68 -3.04
CA LYS A 157 11.26 12.32 -1.77
C LYS A 157 10.98 13.80 -1.95
N ALA A 158 11.82 14.52 -2.71
CA ALA A 158 11.59 15.93 -2.99
C ALA A 158 10.26 16.19 -3.71
N PHE A 159 9.88 15.35 -4.69
CA PHE A 159 8.57 15.45 -5.33
C PHE A 159 7.41 15.24 -4.34
N ILE A 160 7.50 14.22 -3.48
CA ILE A 160 6.49 13.94 -2.46
C ILE A 160 6.36 15.14 -1.50
N ASP A 161 7.48 15.64 -0.99
CA ASP A 161 7.51 16.77 -0.05
C ASP A 161 6.90 18.02 -0.69
N ILE A 162 7.31 18.39 -1.91
CA ILE A 162 6.77 19.57 -2.61
C ILE A 162 5.29 19.40 -2.91
N TYR A 163 4.88 18.21 -3.35
CA TYR A 163 3.49 17.94 -3.73
C TYR A 163 2.56 18.02 -2.52
N THR A 164 2.92 17.35 -1.42
CA THR A 164 2.11 17.32 -0.19
C THR A 164 2.08 18.68 0.51
N THR A 165 3.19 19.40 0.59
CA THR A 165 3.27 20.69 1.30
C THR A 165 2.64 21.86 0.53
N GLN A 166 2.73 21.86 -0.81
CA GLN A 166 2.34 23.03 -1.60
C GLN A 166 1.09 22.85 -2.45
N LEU A 167 0.58 21.63 -2.63
CA LEU A 167 -0.64 21.36 -3.41
C LEU A 167 -1.75 20.68 -2.60
N GLY A 168 -1.42 20.07 -1.44
CA GLY A 168 -2.37 19.35 -0.60
C GLY A 168 -2.92 20.17 0.56
N ASP A 169 -3.38 21.41 0.35
CA ASP A 169 -4.09 22.26 1.35
C ASP A 169 -3.53 22.28 2.80
N GLY A 170 -2.26 21.92 3.01
CA GLY A 170 -1.65 21.78 4.34
C GLY A 170 -2.09 20.55 5.15
N TRP A 171 -2.96 19.69 4.63
CA TRP A 171 -3.32 18.43 5.28
C TRP A 171 -2.35 17.35 4.81
N ALA A 172 -1.57 16.79 5.74
CA ALA A 172 -0.67 15.67 5.48
C ALA A 172 -1.48 14.45 4.98
N PHE A 173 -1.67 14.36 3.66
CA PHE A 173 -2.34 13.24 3.04
C PHE A 173 -1.28 12.28 2.51
N ASP A 174 -1.37 11.02 2.94
CA ASP A 174 -0.51 9.96 2.41
C ASP A 174 -0.84 9.73 0.93
N LEU A 175 0.15 9.91 0.05
CA LEU A 175 -0.02 9.65 -1.37
C LEU A 175 -0.41 8.18 -1.60
N ALA A 176 -1.36 7.98 -2.50
CA ALA A 176 -1.69 6.64 -2.91
C ALA A 176 -0.48 5.99 -3.62
N PRO A 177 -0.36 4.67 -3.58
CA PRO A 177 0.78 3.96 -4.17
C PRO A 177 1.01 4.23 -5.66
N LYS A 178 -0.09 4.42 -6.40
CA LYS A 178 -0.03 4.79 -7.82
C LYS A 178 0.61 6.17 -8.00
N GLU A 179 0.34 7.08 -7.08
CA GLU A 179 0.86 8.45 -7.07
C GLU A 179 2.34 8.45 -6.70
N VAL A 180 2.75 7.66 -5.69
CA VAL A 180 4.17 7.42 -5.37
C VAL A 180 4.93 6.85 -6.57
N MET A 181 4.36 5.89 -7.29
CA MET A 181 4.99 5.39 -8.53
C MET A 181 5.12 6.49 -9.59
N HIS A 182 4.16 7.41 -9.70
CA HIS A 182 4.32 8.55 -10.58
C HIS A 182 5.46 9.48 -10.12
N MET A 183 5.67 9.64 -8.82
CA MET A 183 6.82 10.38 -8.29
C MET A 183 8.15 9.68 -8.59
N GLN A 184 8.21 8.35 -8.49
CA GLN A 184 9.39 7.53 -8.84
C GLN A 184 9.73 7.65 -10.33
N ASN A 185 8.74 7.46 -11.20
CA ASN A 185 8.92 7.61 -12.64
C ASN A 185 9.30 9.05 -13.02
N GLY A 186 8.70 10.03 -12.34
CA GLY A 186 9.04 11.44 -12.49
C GLY A 186 10.48 11.74 -12.08
N ALA A 187 10.95 11.18 -10.97
CA ALA A 187 12.34 11.30 -10.53
C ALA A 187 13.31 10.73 -11.55
N ALA A 188 13.04 9.53 -12.09
CA ALA A 188 13.86 8.96 -13.15
C ALA A 188 13.95 9.86 -14.39
N LEU A 189 12.82 10.39 -14.87
CA LEU A 189 12.79 11.31 -16.01
C LEU A 189 13.48 12.65 -15.72
N THR A 190 13.39 13.12 -14.47
CA THR A 190 14.08 14.34 -14.02
C THR A 190 15.58 14.17 -14.07
N GLU A 191 16.11 13.08 -13.51
CA GLU A 191 17.55 12.82 -13.52
C GLU A 191 18.07 12.61 -14.93
N GLU A 192 17.34 11.87 -15.78
CA GLU A 192 17.68 11.71 -17.20
C GLU A 192 17.74 13.06 -17.93
N PHE A 193 16.74 13.92 -17.71
CA PHE A 193 16.69 15.24 -18.33
C PHE A 193 17.90 16.11 -17.94
N PHE A 194 18.17 16.23 -16.63
CA PHE A 194 19.24 17.11 -16.14
C PHE A 194 20.63 16.58 -16.48
N GLU A 195 20.82 15.26 -16.52
CA GLU A 195 22.07 14.67 -16.99
C GLU A 195 22.28 14.93 -18.49
N ARG A 196 21.25 14.72 -19.31
CA ARG A 196 21.31 14.96 -20.76
C ARG A 196 21.63 16.42 -21.10
N TYR A 197 21.04 17.37 -20.37
CA TYR A 197 21.20 18.80 -20.64
C TYR A 197 22.21 19.50 -19.70
N LYS A 198 22.99 18.76 -18.92
CA LYS A 198 23.92 19.32 -17.93
C LYS A 198 24.86 20.39 -18.50
N HIS A 199 25.35 20.17 -19.72
CA HIS A 199 26.29 21.06 -20.41
C HIS A 199 25.66 22.42 -20.78
N MET A 200 24.37 22.43 -21.11
CA MET A 200 23.62 23.67 -21.40
C MET A 200 23.32 24.47 -20.13
N LEU A 201 23.27 23.78 -18.98
CA LEU A 201 22.96 24.35 -17.68
C LEU A 201 24.20 24.77 -16.88
N VAL A 202 25.42 24.61 -17.43
CA VAL A 202 26.69 24.88 -16.71
C VAL A 202 26.78 26.32 -16.18
N LYS A 203 26.25 27.30 -16.93
CA LYS A 203 26.23 28.71 -16.50
C LYS A 203 25.17 29.02 -15.44
N HIS A 204 24.35 28.03 -15.11
CA HIS A 204 23.24 28.10 -14.18
C HIS A 204 23.26 26.91 -13.21
N LYS A 205 24.46 26.46 -12.81
CA LYS A 205 24.64 25.28 -11.94
C LYS A 205 23.77 25.34 -10.69
N ASP A 206 23.62 26.53 -10.12
CA ASP A 206 22.85 26.75 -8.89
C ASP A 206 21.35 26.45 -9.04
N LEU A 207 20.83 26.40 -10.27
CA LEU A 207 19.41 26.11 -10.54
C LEU A 207 19.06 24.63 -10.35
N ALA A 208 20.02 23.72 -10.51
CA ALA A 208 19.75 22.28 -10.60
C ALA A 208 20.85 21.40 -9.95
N ASP A 209 21.60 21.97 -9.00
CA ASP A 209 22.70 21.29 -8.30
C ASP A 209 22.25 20.18 -7.34
N THR A 210 21.02 20.25 -6.84
CA THR A 210 20.47 19.28 -5.87
C THR A 210 19.19 18.60 -6.39
N PRO A 211 18.89 17.37 -5.94
CA PRO A 211 17.62 16.69 -6.20
C PRO A 211 16.39 17.57 -5.93
N HIS A 212 16.40 18.30 -4.82
CA HIS A 212 15.28 19.14 -4.43
C HIS A 212 15.07 20.33 -5.38
N LYS A 213 16.15 20.98 -5.83
CA LYS A 213 16.04 22.07 -6.80
C LYS A 213 15.58 21.58 -8.16
N ARG A 214 16.05 20.41 -8.62
CA ARG A 214 15.57 19.76 -9.85
C ARG A 214 14.07 19.49 -9.79
N ALA A 215 13.59 18.84 -8.72
CA ALA A 215 12.17 18.60 -8.51
C ALA A 215 11.36 19.90 -8.44
N SER A 216 11.88 20.92 -7.77
CA SER A 216 11.26 22.25 -7.66
C SER A 216 11.10 22.93 -9.02
N LEU A 217 12.09 22.83 -9.91
CA LEU A 217 12.00 23.37 -11.28
C LEU A 217 10.90 22.68 -12.09
N VAL A 218 10.81 21.35 -12.01
CA VAL A 218 9.74 20.58 -12.68
C VAL A 218 8.37 21.01 -12.16
N MET A 219 8.21 21.10 -10.83
CA MET A 219 6.94 21.52 -10.22
C MET A 219 6.58 22.97 -10.56
N ALA A 220 7.55 23.88 -10.62
CA ALA A 220 7.34 25.25 -11.04
C ALA A 220 6.89 25.33 -12.51
N ALA A 221 7.51 24.56 -13.41
CA ALA A 221 7.13 24.49 -14.81
C ALA A 221 5.68 23.97 -14.99
N LEU A 222 5.31 22.92 -14.25
CA LEU A 222 3.95 22.39 -14.23
C LEU A 222 2.96 23.43 -13.70
N ARG A 223 3.30 24.18 -12.65
CA ARG A 223 2.47 25.29 -12.16
C ARG A 223 2.26 26.36 -13.20
N THR A 224 3.32 26.85 -13.83
CA THR A 224 3.18 27.86 -14.89
C THR A 224 2.27 27.36 -16.02
N LYS A 225 2.27 26.05 -16.32
CA LYS A 225 1.42 25.47 -17.36
C LYS A 225 -0.04 25.29 -16.96
N PHE A 226 -0.30 24.81 -15.74
CA PHE A 226 -1.62 24.35 -15.29
C PHE A 226 -2.34 25.31 -14.32
N SER A 227 -1.60 26.10 -13.54
CA SER A 227 -2.14 27.07 -12.56
C SER A 227 -3.00 28.19 -13.20
N PRO A 228 -2.66 28.78 -14.36
CA PRO A 228 -3.51 29.82 -14.98
C PRO A 228 -4.88 29.31 -15.43
N LYS A 229 -5.13 28.00 -15.39
CA LYS A 229 -6.33 27.35 -15.92
C LYS A 229 -7.22 26.70 -14.84
N ASN A 230 -6.98 26.99 -13.56
CA ASN A 230 -7.64 26.31 -12.42
C ASN A 230 -7.54 24.77 -12.51
N LYS A 231 -6.49 24.23 -13.15
CA LYS A 231 -6.27 22.78 -13.23
C LYS A 231 -5.35 22.35 -12.10
N SER A 232 -5.82 21.40 -11.30
CA SER A 232 -5.01 20.70 -10.31
C SER A 232 -3.81 20.02 -10.99
N ILE A 233 -2.63 20.15 -10.40
CA ILE A 233 -1.47 19.36 -10.81
C ILE A 233 -1.63 17.99 -10.17
N GLU A 234 -1.98 17.01 -10.99
CA GLU A 234 -2.02 15.61 -10.60
C GLU A 234 -0.63 14.94 -10.66
N PRO A 235 -0.33 13.90 -9.87
CA PRO A 235 1.00 13.27 -9.81
C PRO A 235 1.46 12.68 -11.15
N TYR A 236 0.53 12.20 -11.97
CA TYR A 236 0.86 11.64 -13.28
C TYR A 236 1.46 12.67 -14.24
N HIS A 237 1.26 13.98 -14.03
CA HIS A 237 1.90 15.01 -14.84
C HIS A 237 3.41 15.03 -14.64
N ILE A 238 3.90 14.72 -13.43
CA ILE A 238 5.33 14.66 -13.11
C ILE A 238 5.99 13.47 -13.83
N ALA A 239 5.26 12.38 -14.01
CA ALA A 239 5.70 11.19 -14.74
C ALA A 239 5.51 11.29 -16.27
N ASN A 240 4.99 12.39 -16.80
CA ASN A 240 4.67 12.50 -18.22
C ASN A 240 5.88 12.97 -19.04
N LYS A 241 6.27 12.22 -20.08
CA LYS A 241 7.34 12.61 -21.01
C LYS A 241 7.14 14.01 -21.62
N PHE A 242 5.89 14.42 -21.88
CA PHE A 242 5.57 15.76 -22.39
C PHE A 242 6.03 16.88 -21.44
N THR A 243 6.08 16.61 -20.13
CA THR A 243 6.61 17.55 -19.15
C THR A 243 8.07 17.87 -19.45
N TYR A 244 8.89 16.86 -19.74
CA TYR A 244 10.32 17.03 -20.00
C TYR A 244 10.63 17.45 -21.44
N GLY A 245 9.87 16.94 -22.42
CA GLY A 245 10.07 17.27 -23.84
C GLY A 245 9.49 18.60 -24.30
N LYS A 246 8.68 19.27 -23.47
CA LYS A 246 8.13 20.58 -23.80
C LYS A 246 8.01 21.52 -22.62
N THR A 247 7.27 21.12 -21.58
CA THR A 247 6.87 22.04 -20.51
C THR A 247 8.07 22.60 -19.73
N LEU A 248 8.96 21.74 -19.28
CA LEU A 248 10.18 22.12 -18.55
C LEU A 248 11.15 22.90 -19.42
N ILE A 249 11.32 22.50 -20.68
CA ILE A 249 12.18 23.20 -21.64
C ILE A 249 11.69 24.63 -21.85
N GLU A 250 10.40 24.83 -22.15
CA GLU A 250 9.81 26.16 -22.34
C GLU A 250 10.00 27.03 -21.08
N PHE A 251 9.80 26.44 -19.90
CA PHE A 251 10.00 27.14 -18.63
C PHE A 251 11.45 27.56 -18.41
N LEU A 252 12.41 26.65 -18.63
CA LEU A 252 13.83 26.93 -18.50
C LEU A 252 14.27 27.99 -19.52
N LYS A 253 13.76 27.97 -20.75
CA LYS A 253 14.02 29.03 -21.74
C LYS A 253 13.67 30.40 -21.21
N ILE A 254 12.48 30.56 -20.62
CA ILE A 254 12.04 31.86 -20.07
C ILE A 254 12.95 32.28 -18.91
N LYS A 255 13.29 31.35 -18.01
CA LYS A 255 14.17 31.62 -16.86
C LYS A 255 15.60 31.96 -17.28
N MET A 256 16.09 31.37 -18.37
CA MET A 256 17.44 31.59 -18.88
C MET A 256 17.51 32.78 -19.85
N ALA A 257 16.43 33.14 -20.54
CA ALA A 257 16.36 34.22 -21.54
C ALA A 257 16.58 35.63 -20.96
N GLY A 258 16.60 35.78 -19.63
CA GLY A 258 17.17 36.97 -19.00
C GLY A 258 18.67 37.17 -19.31
N ASN A 259 19.34 36.14 -19.85
CA ASN A 259 20.70 36.17 -20.38
C ASN A 259 20.72 35.51 -21.77
N VAL A 260 21.19 36.26 -22.78
CA VAL A 260 21.13 35.93 -24.21
C VAL A 260 21.84 34.60 -24.56
N ILE A 261 21.09 33.51 -24.75
CA ILE A 261 21.56 32.27 -25.41
C ILE A 261 20.43 31.70 -26.31
N PRO A 262 20.71 31.33 -27.57
CA PRO A 262 19.72 30.68 -28.44
C PRO A 262 19.53 29.21 -28.04
N ILE A 263 18.40 28.89 -27.43
CA ILE A 263 18.02 27.54 -26.95
C ILE A 263 17.15 26.87 -28.02
N THR A 264 17.68 26.67 -29.22
CA THR A 264 16.98 25.93 -30.29
C THR A 264 17.23 24.42 -30.22
N SER A 265 18.22 23.94 -29.45
CA SER A 265 18.66 22.54 -29.43
C SER A 265 17.97 21.59 -28.44
N MET A 266 17.01 22.04 -27.62
CA MET A 266 16.40 21.20 -26.56
C MET A 266 15.22 20.31 -27.01
N TYR A 267 14.79 20.34 -28.28
CA TYR A 267 13.53 19.68 -28.70
C TYR A 267 13.62 18.15 -28.93
N ASP A 268 14.79 17.52 -28.77
CA ASP A 268 15.00 16.10 -29.11
C ASP A 268 14.77 15.11 -27.94
N PHE A 269 13.99 15.49 -26.94
CA PHE A 269 13.59 14.59 -25.84
C PHE A 269 12.33 13.79 -26.25
N ARG A 270 12.51 12.70 -27.01
CA ARG A 270 11.46 11.72 -27.38
C ARG A 270 11.65 10.41 -26.61
#